data_AF-A0A952UWT4-F1
#
_entry.id   AF-A0A952UWT4-F1
#
_cell.length_a   1.000
_cell.length_b   1.000
_cell.length_c   1.000
_cell.angle_alpha   90.00
_cell.angle_beta   90.00
_cell.angle_gamma   90.00
#
_symmetry.space_group_name_H-M   'P 1'
#
loop_
_entity.id
_entity.type
_entity.pdbx_description
1 polymer ?
#
loop_
_entity_poly.entity_id
_entity_poly.type
_entity_poly.pdbx_seq_one_letter_code
_entity_poly.pdbx_strand_id
1 'polypeptide(L)'
;MSSPAPMASGVLSKNPLPNVLLQLLERELSGTLVLETRQGEKSAVLLARGVPVKARTSEPVIYLGRLLVERGLITPEAEADALARVAKERCLLGQVLVERGVLRREQLTQALEEQVSRKLVWLAGLPDSSLYGFYEGVDYLQRFGGEVTPVAPLAAIWAGVRRFGPDSQVEAALERLGARTLRLHPDAAIKHFGLSPDEQAVLDVLRARPQPWESLIATGLLPPEQVRRLIYMLFISRHLDVGGRPIVPAEVAPSSRRGEHRPLPRRPRSEPSAPSVGPPRAPMGSFPGVDVVAEELEQRFREVDQQNYYEILGVDPEASSAQIQGAFFQLAKRFHPDKLPAAELELRKRASKVFARISEAHQVLSDDERRAEYGRLIKEGGASPAEQEKVQAVLRAAQHFQKAEILFKKREMVQAAQLARRAMEDDPEQVDYGAFHAWVSSHLPERQGSGQFDDLIATLDRAVEKEPENQRCRWYRGQLYKRVGDTRRALRDFRWLVDQNPNHVDALREVRLADMRRQTRTSTGRTHTGAGRRTSQPGKGASQAPAKAGSDDLGQIWGKLFRRGKDK
;
A
#
# COMPACT_ATOMS: atom_id res chain seq x y z
N MET A 1 31.10 9.14 22.65
CA MET A 1 31.55 8.53 21.38
C MET A 1 30.77 9.19 20.27
N SER A 2 31.45 10.01 19.47
CA SER A 2 30.88 10.65 18.28
C SER A 2 30.47 9.58 17.27
N SER A 3 29.30 9.72 16.67
CA SER A 3 28.85 8.79 15.63
C SER A 3 29.79 8.89 14.41
N PRO A 4 30.14 7.77 13.77
CA PRO A 4 30.97 7.78 12.56
C PRO A 4 30.27 8.56 11.44
N ALA A 5 31.03 9.20 10.55
CA ALA A 5 30.47 9.88 9.39
C ALA A 5 29.89 8.86 8.38
N PRO A 6 28.82 9.20 7.63
CA PRO A 6 28.32 8.32 6.58
C PRO A 6 29.35 8.17 5.45
N MET A 7 29.54 6.94 4.97
CA MET A 7 30.37 6.64 3.79
C MET A 7 29.73 7.20 2.51
N ALA A 8 28.40 7.18 2.43
CA ALA A 8 27.64 7.76 1.34
C ALA A 8 26.35 8.39 1.87
N SER A 9 25.96 9.54 1.35
CA SER A 9 24.71 10.21 1.72
C SER A 9 24.13 11.01 0.55
N GLY A 10 22.83 11.25 0.56
CA GLY A 10 22.16 12.01 -0.48
C GLY A 10 20.66 12.19 -0.24
N VAL A 11 19.94 12.57 -1.29
CA VAL A 11 18.48 12.76 -1.31
C VAL A 11 17.88 11.74 -2.27
N LEU A 12 16.75 11.12 -1.92
CA LEU A 12 16.11 10.09 -2.74
C LEU A 12 15.63 10.61 -4.11
N SER A 13 15.31 11.91 -4.23
CA SER A 13 14.94 12.55 -5.49
C SER A 13 16.07 12.53 -6.53
N LYS A 14 17.32 12.49 -6.08
CA LYS A 14 18.50 12.39 -6.95
C LYS A 14 18.96 10.95 -7.12
N ASN A 15 18.89 10.15 -6.07
CA ASN A 15 19.28 8.75 -6.09
C ASN A 15 18.21 7.91 -5.38
N PRO A 16 17.21 7.39 -6.12
CA PRO A 16 16.10 6.63 -5.54
C PRO A 16 16.58 5.42 -4.75
N LEU A 17 15.78 4.98 -3.77
CA LEU A 17 16.14 3.86 -2.90
C LEU A 17 16.51 2.57 -3.68
N PRO A 18 15.82 2.18 -4.77
CA PRO A 18 16.24 1.05 -5.60
C PRO A 18 17.69 1.15 -6.07
N ASN A 19 18.11 2.32 -6.56
CA ASN A 19 19.48 2.56 -7.02
C ASN A 19 20.48 2.48 -5.88
N VAL A 20 20.16 3.06 -4.72
CA VAL A 20 21.00 2.99 -3.53
C VAL A 20 21.20 1.53 -3.11
N LEU A 21 20.13 0.74 -3.01
CA LEU A 21 20.20 -0.67 -2.61
C LEU A 21 20.97 -1.51 -3.63
N LEU A 22 20.77 -1.29 -4.93
CA LEU A 22 21.55 -1.97 -5.98
C LEU A 22 23.04 -1.63 -5.89
N GLN A 23 23.41 -0.37 -5.65
CA GLN A 23 24.81 0.03 -5.48
C GLN A 23 25.46 -0.63 -4.26
N LEU A 24 24.72 -0.74 -3.15
CA LEU A 24 25.22 -1.43 -1.94
C LEU A 24 25.38 -2.94 -2.18
N LEU A 25 24.47 -3.54 -2.96
CA LEU A 25 24.53 -4.93 -3.39
C LEU A 25 25.73 -5.20 -4.30
N GLU A 26 25.90 -4.41 -5.38
CA GLU A 26 27.01 -4.55 -6.34
C GLU A 26 28.38 -4.40 -5.67
N ARG A 27 28.48 -3.57 -4.63
CA ARG A 27 29.72 -3.32 -3.89
C ARG A 27 29.90 -4.23 -2.67
N GLU A 28 28.95 -5.14 -2.42
CA GLU A 28 28.94 -6.07 -1.29
C GLU A 28 29.15 -5.39 0.08
N LEU A 29 28.58 -4.21 0.28
CA LEU A 29 28.86 -3.41 1.48
C LEU A 29 28.04 -3.87 2.68
N SER A 30 28.68 -3.96 3.85
CA SER A 30 28.02 -4.31 5.10
C SER A 30 27.92 -3.09 6.01
N GLY A 31 26.76 -2.86 6.61
CA GLY A 31 26.51 -1.68 7.44
C GLY A 31 25.05 -1.29 7.51
N THR A 32 24.76 -0.11 8.05
CA THR A 32 23.38 0.38 8.18
C THR A 32 23.10 1.50 7.18
N LEU A 33 22.08 1.30 6.34
CA LEU A 33 21.45 2.38 5.58
C LEU A 33 20.35 2.99 6.45
N VAL A 34 20.41 4.30 6.70
CA VAL A 34 19.31 5.01 7.37
C VAL A 34 18.70 6.00 6.41
N LEU A 35 17.39 6.15 6.56
CA LEU A 35 16.52 6.99 5.76
C LEU A 35 15.82 7.95 6.72
N GLU A 36 15.84 9.24 6.40
CA GLU A 36 15.25 10.29 7.22
C GLU A 36 14.31 11.16 6.38
N THR A 37 13.04 11.25 6.78
CA THR A 37 12.09 12.13 6.11
C THR A 37 12.36 13.59 6.51
N ARG A 38 11.81 14.55 5.76
CA ARG A 38 11.87 15.97 6.15
C ARG A 38 11.26 16.26 7.52
N GLN A 39 10.38 15.39 8.02
CA GLN A 39 9.75 15.50 9.33
C GLN A 39 10.64 14.93 10.46
N GLY A 40 11.85 14.43 10.15
CA GLY A 40 12.81 13.88 11.11
C GLY A 40 12.54 12.42 11.49
N GLU A 41 11.63 11.75 10.77
CA GLU A 41 11.32 10.34 11.01
C GLU A 41 12.42 9.45 10.45
N LYS A 42 12.92 8.52 11.27
CA LYS A 42 14.09 7.70 10.93
C LYS A 42 13.73 6.24 10.76
N SER A 43 14.14 5.69 9.63
CA SER A 43 14.10 4.27 9.32
C SER A 43 15.51 3.76 9.06
N ALA A 44 15.78 2.50 9.33
CA ALA A 44 17.09 1.90 9.15
C ALA A 44 16.97 0.48 8.56
N VAL A 45 17.89 0.15 7.67
CA VAL A 45 18.06 -1.16 7.06
C VAL A 45 19.50 -1.61 7.33
N LEU A 46 19.66 -2.75 7.98
CA LEU A 46 20.95 -3.41 8.13
C LEU A 46 21.22 -4.26 6.90
N LEU A 47 22.40 -4.10 6.33
CA LEU A 47 22.87 -4.85 5.18
C LEU A 47 24.10 -5.68 5.56
N ALA A 48 24.13 -6.93 5.10
CA ALA A 48 25.29 -7.81 5.18
C ALA A 48 25.69 -8.22 3.77
N ARG A 49 26.89 -7.86 3.35
CA ARG A 49 27.37 -7.99 1.95
C ARG A 49 26.37 -7.44 0.94
N GLY A 50 25.80 -6.28 1.22
CA GLY A 50 24.80 -5.61 0.40
C GLY A 50 23.40 -6.23 0.43
N VAL A 51 23.22 -7.36 1.12
CA VAL A 51 21.91 -8.03 1.28
C VAL A 51 21.18 -7.44 2.50
N PRO A 52 19.94 -6.96 2.36
CA PRO A 52 19.13 -6.56 3.50
C PRO A 52 18.87 -7.75 4.43
N VAL A 53 19.24 -7.60 5.70
CA VAL A 53 19.06 -8.66 6.71
C VAL A 53 18.15 -8.25 7.86
N LYS A 54 17.87 -6.95 7.97
CA LYS A 54 17.03 -6.39 9.04
C LYS A 54 16.52 -5.02 8.64
N ALA A 55 15.27 -4.72 8.99
CA ALA A 55 14.70 -3.40 8.74
C ALA A 55 13.85 -2.92 9.93
N ARG A 56 14.02 -1.64 10.24
CA ARG A 56 13.17 -0.88 11.16
C ARG A 56 12.66 0.34 10.43
N THR A 57 11.35 0.52 10.48
CA THR A 57 10.66 1.68 9.93
C THR A 57 10.30 2.65 11.06
N SER A 58 10.13 3.94 10.72
CA SER A 58 9.69 4.97 11.65
C SER A 58 8.29 4.68 12.18
N GLU A 59 7.40 4.20 11.32
CA GLU A 59 6.07 3.75 11.66
C GLU A 59 5.94 2.23 11.57
N PRO A 60 5.07 1.60 12.37
CA PRO A 60 4.85 0.15 12.29
C PRO A 60 4.12 -0.22 10.99
N VAL A 61 4.85 -0.81 10.04
CA VAL A 61 4.28 -1.29 8.76
C VAL A 61 3.51 -2.59 8.96
N ILE A 62 4.14 -3.56 9.64
CA ILE A 62 3.55 -4.85 9.97
C ILE A 62 4.25 -5.42 11.20
N TYR A 63 3.46 -5.90 12.17
CA TYR A 63 3.97 -6.61 13.34
C TYR A 63 4.08 -8.11 13.04
N LEU A 64 5.02 -8.81 13.68
CA LEU A 64 5.25 -10.24 13.41
C LEU A 64 4.01 -11.08 13.72
N GLY A 65 3.36 -10.87 14.86
CA GLY A 65 2.16 -11.61 15.24
C GLY A 65 1.03 -11.45 14.22
N ARG A 66 0.72 -10.20 13.84
CA ARG A 66 -0.27 -9.87 12.80
C ARG A 66 0.04 -10.54 11.46
N LEU A 67 1.31 -10.54 11.04
CA LEU A 67 1.72 -11.23 9.82
C LEU A 67 1.50 -12.74 9.91
N LEU A 68 1.82 -13.36 11.05
CA LEU A 68 1.63 -14.78 11.25
C LEU A 68 0.13 -15.17 11.25
N VAL A 69 -0.73 -14.32 11.81
CA VAL A 69 -2.20 -14.50 11.76
C VAL A 69 -2.72 -14.32 10.33
N GLU A 70 -2.30 -13.28 9.62
CA GLU A 70 -2.68 -13.02 8.21
C GLU A 70 -2.29 -14.20 7.30
N ARG A 71 -1.16 -14.87 7.59
CA ARG A 71 -0.70 -16.06 6.86
C ARG A 71 -1.33 -17.37 7.34
N GLY A 72 -2.23 -17.33 8.32
CA GLY A 72 -2.85 -18.53 8.92
C GLY A 72 -1.86 -19.45 9.62
N LEU A 73 -0.68 -18.94 9.99
CA LEU A 73 0.37 -19.72 10.66
C LEU A 73 0.13 -19.87 12.16
N ILE A 74 -0.58 -18.91 12.76
CA ILE A 74 -1.03 -18.93 14.16
C ILE A 74 -2.46 -18.38 14.24
N THR A 75 -3.20 -18.71 15.30
CA THR A 75 -4.52 -18.11 15.54
C THR A 75 -4.40 -16.76 16.27
N PRO A 76 -5.40 -15.87 16.21
CA PRO A 76 -5.43 -14.63 16.98
C PRO A 76 -5.28 -14.85 18.50
N GLU A 77 -5.84 -15.94 19.01
CA GLU A 77 -5.75 -16.31 20.44
C GLU A 77 -4.31 -16.71 20.80
N ALA A 78 -3.66 -17.49 19.93
CA ALA A 78 -2.27 -17.87 20.10
C ALA A 78 -1.32 -16.67 20.03
N GLU A 79 -1.61 -15.68 19.17
CA GLU A 79 -0.91 -14.39 19.12
C GLU A 79 -1.06 -13.65 20.46
N ALA A 80 -2.29 -13.50 20.96
CA ALA A 80 -2.59 -12.77 22.18
C ALA A 80 -1.93 -13.40 23.41
N ASP A 81 -2.00 -14.72 23.56
CA ASP A 81 -1.38 -15.45 24.67
C ASP A 81 0.16 -15.37 24.62
N ALA A 82 0.76 -15.48 23.43
CA ALA A 82 2.20 -15.30 23.28
C ALA A 82 2.66 -13.88 23.59
N LEU A 83 1.89 -12.86 23.21
CA LEU A 83 2.16 -11.45 23.54
C LEU A 83 2.07 -11.18 25.04
N ALA A 84 1.15 -11.83 25.76
CA ALA A 84 1.06 -11.72 27.22
C ALA A 84 2.35 -12.19 27.91
N ARG A 85 2.94 -13.30 27.44
CA ARG A 85 4.23 -13.79 27.93
C ARG A 85 5.37 -12.85 27.56
N VAL A 86 5.43 -12.37 26.32
CA VAL A 86 6.43 -11.38 25.87
C VAL A 86 6.44 -10.13 26.75
N ALA A 87 5.25 -9.63 27.11
CA ALA A 87 5.12 -8.47 27.98
C ALA A 87 5.66 -8.71 29.41
N LYS A 88 5.48 -9.93 29.93
CA LYS A 88 5.92 -10.32 31.28
C LYS A 88 7.42 -10.64 31.34
N GLU A 89 7.93 -11.37 30.37
CA GLU A 89 9.28 -11.96 30.39
C GLU A 89 10.30 -11.17 29.55
N ARG A 90 9.88 -10.16 28.79
CA ARG A 90 10.74 -9.35 27.89
C ARG A 90 11.51 -10.21 26.86
N CYS A 91 10.92 -11.29 26.39
CA CYS A 91 11.46 -12.18 25.35
C CYS A 91 10.94 -11.83 23.94
N LEU A 92 11.41 -12.53 22.91
CA LEU A 92 10.97 -12.31 21.53
C LEU A 92 9.73 -13.15 21.19
N LEU A 93 8.72 -12.55 20.56
CA LEU A 93 7.46 -13.22 20.18
C LEU A 93 7.70 -14.51 19.37
N GLY A 94 8.57 -14.46 18.37
CA GLY A 94 8.89 -15.63 17.54
C GLY A 94 9.48 -16.79 18.36
N GLN A 95 10.33 -16.50 19.35
CA GLN A 95 10.89 -17.53 20.23
C GLN A 95 9.80 -18.19 21.08
N VAL A 96 8.90 -17.38 21.67
CA VAL A 96 7.77 -17.90 22.46
C VAL A 96 6.87 -18.82 21.63
N LEU A 97 6.55 -18.43 20.39
CA LEU A 97 5.68 -19.22 19.52
C LEU A 97 6.32 -20.55 19.10
N VAL A 98 7.65 -20.56 18.88
CA VAL A 98 8.41 -21.78 18.57
C VAL A 98 8.54 -22.68 19.80
N GLU A 99 8.88 -22.12 20.97
CA GLU A 99 8.98 -22.88 22.22
C GLU A 99 7.69 -23.60 22.59
N ARG A 100 6.54 -22.98 22.29
CA ARG A 100 5.22 -23.55 22.55
C ARG A 100 4.75 -24.54 21.48
N GLY A 101 5.54 -24.77 20.44
CA GLY A 101 5.19 -25.67 19.34
C GLY A 101 4.05 -25.17 18.44
N VAL A 102 3.61 -23.92 18.60
CA VAL A 102 2.56 -23.29 17.78
C VAL A 102 3.11 -22.94 16.40
N LEU A 103 4.39 -22.59 16.32
CA LEU A 103 5.06 -22.19 15.08
C LEU A 103 6.35 -22.97 14.87
N ARG A 104 6.61 -23.46 13.66
CA ARG A 104 7.90 -24.09 13.32
C ARG A 104 8.97 -23.03 13.05
N ARG A 105 10.25 -23.38 13.25
CA ARG A 105 11.37 -22.45 13.00
C ARG A 105 11.42 -21.98 11.55
N GLU A 106 11.14 -22.87 10.61
CA GLU A 106 11.13 -22.57 9.17
C GLU A 106 10.02 -21.56 8.83
N GLN A 107 8.83 -21.73 9.43
CA GLN A 107 7.70 -20.81 9.26
C GLN A 107 8.01 -19.43 9.86
N LEU A 108 8.70 -19.40 11.01
CA LEU A 108 9.17 -18.16 11.61
C LEU A 108 10.16 -17.43 10.70
N THR A 109 11.14 -18.14 10.13
CA THR A 109 12.13 -17.55 9.22
C THR A 109 11.44 -16.96 7.98
N GLN A 110 10.53 -17.71 7.35
CA GLN A 110 9.76 -17.21 6.19
C GLN A 110 8.94 -15.96 6.53
N ALA A 111 8.29 -15.93 7.70
CA ALA A 111 7.55 -14.77 8.16
C ALA A 111 8.45 -13.55 8.44
N LEU A 112 9.65 -13.77 8.98
CA LEU A 112 10.63 -12.71 9.19
C LEU A 112 11.18 -12.16 7.86
N GLU A 113 11.47 -13.02 6.88
CA GLU A 113 11.88 -12.62 5.53
C GLU A 113 10.80 -11.75 4.87
N GLU A 114 9.54 -12.19 4.96
CA GLU A 114 8.41 -11.43 4.44
C GLU A 114 8.23 -10.11 5.18
N GLN A 115 8.35 -10.09 6.51
CA GLN A 115 8.25 -8.86 7.29
C GLN A 115 9.31 -7.84 6.86
N VAL A 116 10.56 -8.26 6.70
CA VAL A 116 11.64 -7.38 6.23
C VAL A 116 11.35 -6.92 4.80
N SER A 117 10.88 -7.81 3.93
CA SER A 117 10.48 -7.48 2.55
C SER A 117 9.37 -6.41 2.51
N ARG A 118 8.28 -6.58 3.28
CA ARG A 118 7.18 -5.59 3.35
C ARG A 118 7.66 -4.23 3.86
N LYS A 119 8.60 -4.21 4.81
CA LYS A 119 9.23 -2.96 5.27
C LYS A 119 10.07 -2.30 4.18
N LEU A 120 10.84 -3.06 3.41
CA LEU A 120 11.61 -2.53 2.27
C LEU A 120 10.70 -1.96 1.19
N VAL A 121 9.59 -2.63 0.88
CA VAL A 121 8.58 -2.12 -0.06
C VAL A 121 7.98 -0.81 0.44
N TRP A 122 7.65 -0.72 1.73
CA TRP A 122 7.16 0.53 2.32
C TRP A 122 8.20 1.65 2.25
N LEU A 123 9.48 1.35 2.50
CA LEU A 123 10.57 2.32 2.42
C LEU A 123 10.77 2.88 1.01
N ALA A 124 10.46 2.09 -0.02
CA ALA A 124 10.49 2.56 -1.41
C ALA A 124 9.45 3.66 -1.69
N GLY A 125 8.39 3.74 -0.87
CA GLY A 125 7.35 4.79 -0.95
C GLY A 125 7.62 6.02 -0.08
N LEU A 126 8.82 6.15 0.52
CA LEU A 126 9.19 7.37 1.24
C LEU A 126 9.21 8.57 0.28
N PRO A 127 8.88 9.79 0.73
CA PRO A 127 8.91 10.98 -0.12
C PRO A 127 10.28 11.19 -0.77
N ASP A 128 10.32 11.61 -2.03
CA ASP A 128 11.57 11.86 -2.77
C ASP A 128 12.49 12.86 -2.08
N SER A 129 11.93 13.76 -1.27
CA SER A 129 12.73 14.72 -0.49
C SER A 129 13.47 14.12 0.71
N SER A 130 13.31 12.83 0.98
CA SER A 130 13.94 12.13 2.10
C SER A 130 15.44 11.99 1.88
N LEU A 131 16.17 12.04 2.98
CA LEU A 131 17.62 11.90 3.03
C LEU A 131 18.00 10.44 3.28
N TYR A 132 19.13 10.02 2.76
CA TYR A 132 19.73 8.75 3.10
C TYR A 132 21.19 8.92 3.53
N GLY A 133 21.66 8.03 4.40
CA GLY A 133 23.06 7.90 4.76
C GLY A 133 23.41 6.44 5.05
N PHE A 134 24.51 5.97 4.48
CA PHE A 134 25.03 4.61 4.69
C PHE A 134 26.27 4.64 5.59
N TYR A 135 26.28 3.77 6.60
CA TYR A 135 27.29 3.69 7.65
C TYR A 135 27.93 2.30 7.59
N GLU A 136 29.08 2.22 6.92
CA GLU A 136 29.80 0.98 6.72
C GLU A 136 30.32 0.41 8.05
N GLY A 137 30.19 -0.89 8.24
CA GLY A 137 30.65 -1.60 9.44
C GLY A 137 29.86 -1.29 10.72
N VAL A 138 28.81 -0.47 10.65
CA VAL A 138 28.01 -0.08 11.81
C VAL A 138 26.65 -0.77 11.78
N ASP A 139 26.29 -1.45 12.88
CA ASP A 139 24.96 -2.01 13.10
C ASP A 139 24.18 -1.17 14.12
N TYR A 140 23.29 -0.30 13.64
CA TYR A 140 22.38 0.45 14.52
C TYR A 140 21.16 -0.36 14.98
N LEU A 141 20.96 -1.56 14.44
CA LEU A 141 19.84 -2.46 14.74
C LEU A 141 20.23 -3.63 15.66
N GLN A 142 21.46 -3.65 16.17
CA GLN A 142 22.00 -4.71 17.04
C GLN A 142 21.10 -5.00 18.25
N ARG A 143 20.47 -3.96 18.84
CA ARG A 143 19.60 -4.07 20.02
C ARG A 143 18.12 -4.29 19.71
N PHE A 144 17.73 -4.36 18.44
CA PHE A 144 16.32 -4.33 18.03
C PHE A 144 15.87 -5.66 17.44
N GLY A 145 15.10 -6.49 18.14
CA GLY A 145 14.52 -7.72 17.56
C GLY A 145 15.52 -8.86 17.35
N GLY A 146 15.06 -9.95 16.73
CA GLY A 146 15.76 -11.25 16.63
C GLY A 146 16.96 -11.32 15.67
N GLU A 147 17.32 -12.55 15.32
CA GLU A 147 18.45 -12.89 14.44
C GLU A 147 18.34 -12.22 13.06
N VAL A 148 19.49 -12.08 12.39
CA VAL A 148 19.56 -11.56 11.03
C VAL A 148 18.82 -12.48 10.08
N THR A 149 17.97 -11.91 9.22
CA THR A 149 17.12 -12.66 8.30
C THR A 149 17.35 -12.14 6.88
N PRO A 150 18.24 -12.78 6.09
CA PRO A 150 18.56 -12.33 4.73
C PRO A 150 17.33 -12.37 3.83
N VAL A 151 17.07 -11.28 3.12
CA VAL A 151 16.00 -11.19 2.13
C VAL A 151 16.59 -11.20 0.73
N ALA A 152 15.92 -11.88 -0.21
CA ALA A 152 16.26 -11.82 -1.63
C ALA A 152 16.23 -10.37 -2.14
N PRO A 153 17.39 -9.74 -2.40
CA PRO A 153 17.47 -8.29 -2.55
C PRO A 153 16.76 -7.80 -3.82
N LEU A 154 16.96 -8.50 -4.95
CA LEU A 154 16.34 -8.12 -6.23
C LEU A 154 14.81 -8.24 -6.19
N ALA A 155 14.27 -9.28 -5.55
CA ALA A 155 12.82 -9.43 -5.36
C ALA A 155 12.25 -8.30 -4.48
N ALA A 156 12.91 -7.95 -3.37
CA ALA A 156 12.46 -6.87 -2.51
C ALA A 156 12.53 -5.49 -3.20
N ILE A 157 13.60 -5.22 -3.94
CA ILE A 157 13.75 -3.98 -4.71
C ILE A 157 12.67 -3.90 -5.80
N TRP A 158 12.46 -4.99 -6.55
CA TRP A 158 11.42 -5.05 -7.57
C TRP A 158 10.02 -4.84 -6.98
N ALA A 159 9.69 -5.50 -5.87
CA ALA A 159 8.41 -5.31 -5.21
C ALA A 159 8.16 -3.84 -4.80
N GLY A 160 9.22 -3.13 -4.39
CA GLY A 160 9.17 -1.69 -4.10
C GLY A 160 8.91 -0.86 -5.36
N VAL A 161 9.71 -1.07 -6.42
CA VAL A 161 9.57 -0.38 -7.71
C VAL A 161 8.20 -0.62 -8.34
N ARG A 162 7.70 -1.85 -8.30
CA ARG A 162 6.39 -2.22 -8.83
C ARG A 162 5.24 -1.46 -8.17
N ARG A 163 5.36 -1.15 -6.87
CA ARG A 163 4.31 -0.51 -6.08
C ARG A 163 4.44 1.03 -6.03
N PHE A 164 5.65 1.54 -5.89
CA PHE A 164 5.92 2.97 -5.63
C PHE A 164 7.01 3.52 -6.56
N GLY A 165 7.13 2.97 -7.77
CA GLY A 165 8.23 3.26 -8.70
C GLY A 165 8.58 4.75 -8.77
N PRO A 166 9.88 5.12 -8.81
CA PRO A 166 10.30 6.51 -8.88
C PRO A 166 10.01 7.04 -10.30
N ASP A 167 8.74 7.39 -10.57
CA ASP A 167 8.22 7.54 -11.93
C ASP A 167 9.00 8.59 -12.74
N SER A 168 9.46 9.68 -12.12
CA SER A 168 10.31 10.67 -12.79
C SER A 168 11.65 10.09 -13.29
N GLN A 169 12.26 9.20 -12.51
CA GLN A 169 13.53 8.54 -12.85
C GLN A 169 13.32 7.35 -13.78
N VAL A 170 12.15 6.70 -13.69
CA VAL A 170 11.71 5.70 -14.67
C VAL A 170 11.63 6.36 -16.04
N GLU A 171 10.88 7.46 -16.18
CA GLU A 171 10.75 8.17 -17.45
C GLU A 171 12.11 8.68 -17.95
N ALA A 172 12.92 9.32 -17.10
CA ALA A 172 14.24 9.79 -17.50
C ALA A 172 15.19 8.66 -17.97
N ALA A 173 15.09 7.46 -17.38
CA ALA A 173 15.86 6.31 -17.82
C ALA A 173 15.36 5.76 -19.16
N LEU A 174 14.05 5.70 -19.36
CA LEU A 174 13.44 5.24 -20.60
C LEU A 174 13.68 6.23 -21.76
N GLU A 175 13.65 7.54 -21.51
CA GLU A 175 14.04 8.56 -22.49
C GLU A 175 15.49 8.37 -22.96
N ARG A 176 16.41 8.04 -22.04
CA ARG A 176 17.80 7.71 -22.39
C ARG A 176 17.93 6.44 -23.21
N LEU A 177 17.07 5.46 -22.98
CA LEU A 177 16.99 4.25 -23.81
C LEU A 177 16.42 4.58 -25.19
N GLY A 178 15.40 5.44 -25.27
CA GLY A 178 14.68 5.78 -26.48
C GLY A 178 14.24 4.53 -27.26
N ALA A 179 14.21 4.63 -28.59
CA ALA A 179 13.86 3.52 -29.48
C ALA A 179 14.99 2.48 -29.68
N ARG A 180 15.94 2.37 -28.75
CA ARG A 180 17.03 1.38 -28.86
C ARG A 180 16.49 -0.01 -28.67
N THR A 181 17.08 -0.96 -29.38
CA THR A 181 16.71 -2.36 -29.26
C THR A 181 17.24 -2.92 -27.95
N LEU A 182 16.33 -3.42 -27.13
CA LEU A 182 16.65 -4.06 -25.86
C LEU A 182 16.77 -5.57 -26.06
N ARG A 183 17.72 -6.17 -25.35
CA ARG A 183 17.89 -7.63 -25.25
C ARG A 183 18.12 -7.98 -23.79
N LEU A 184 17.56 -9.09 -23.33
CA LEU A 184 17.92 -9.65 -22.02
C LEU A 184 19.32 -10.24 -22.09
N HIS A 185 20.17 -9.87 -21.13
CA HIS A 185 21.51 -10.42 -21.02
C HIS A 185 21.43 -11.97 -20.87
N PRO A 186 22.28 -12.76 -21.54
CA PRO A 186 22.22 -14.23 -21.47
C PRO A 186 22.30 -14.79 -20.04
N ASP A 187 23.14 -14.17 -19.21
CA ASP A 187 23.35 -14.52 -17.80
C ASP A 187 22.40 -13.77 -16.85
N ALA A 188 21.37 -13.11 -17.37
CA ALA A 188 20.39 -12.41 -16.55
C ALA A 188 19.70 -13.39 -15.61
N ALA A 189 19.98 -13.30 -14.31
CA ALA A 189 19.45 -14.20 -13.31
C ALA A 189 18.03 -13.79 -12.86
N ILE A 190 17.12 -13.72 -13.84
CA ILE A 190 15.73 -13.21 -13.74
C ILE A 190 14.93 -13.87 -12.62
N LYS A 191 15.21 -15.15 -12.32
CA LYS A 191 14.57 -15.90 -11.23
C LYS A 191 14.67 -15.22 -9.86
N HIS A 192 15.66 -14.35 -9.64
CA HIS A 192 15.85 -13.66 -8.35
C HIS A 192 14.92 -12.46 -8.13
N PHE A 193 14.14 -12.07 -9.14
CA PHE A 193 13.19 -10.95 -9.02
C PHE A 193 11.82 -11.36 -8.46
N GLY A 194 11.49 -12.65 -8.42
CA GLY A 194 10.17 -13.11 -7.97
C GLY A 194 9.02 -12.58 -8.85
N LEU A 195 9.20 -12.66 -10.16
CA LEU A 195 8.27 -12.11 -11.14
C LEU A 195 6.92 -12.83 -11.15
N SER A 196 5.85 -12.10 -11.45
CA SER A 196 4.54 -12.69 -11.75
C SER A 196 4.56 -13.43 -13.10
N PRO A 197 3.56 -14.29 -13.38
CA PRO A 197 3.44 -14.94 -14.69
C PRO A 197 3.38 -13.95 -15.86
N ASP A 198 2.68 -12.83 -15.70
CA ASP A 198 2.56 -11.80 -16.73
C ASP A 198 3.87 -11.03 -16.93
N GLU A 199 4.58 -10.72 -15.83
CA GLU A 199 5.92 -10.13 -15.87
C GLU A 199 6.91 -11.06 -16.58
N GLN A 200 6.84 -12.37 -16.29
CA GLN A 200 7.66 -13.38 -16.96
C GLN A 200 7.33 -13.47 -18.45
N ALA A 201 6.05 -13.42 -18.84
CA ALA A 201 5.63 -13.44 -20.23
C ALA A 201 6.18 -12.25 -21.03
N VAL A 202 6.22 -11.04 -20.46
CA VAL A 202 6.84 -9.87 -21.10
C VAL A 202 8.33 -10.11 -21.36
N LEU A 203 9.04 -10.73 -20.42
CA LEU A 203 10.46 -11.07 -20.59
C LEU A 203 10.68 -12.19 -21.61
N ASP A 204 9.76 -13.13 -21.70
CA ASP A 204 9.82 -14.20 -22.71
C ASP A 204 9.62 -13.63 -24.13
N VAL A 205 8.73 -12.64 -24.30
CA VAL A 205 8.58 -11.89 -25.55
C VAL A 205 9.88 -11.14 -25.90
N LEU A 206 10.49 -10.47 -24.91
CA LEU A 206 11.77 -9.77 -25.11
C LEU A 206 12.93 -10.74 -25.41
N ARG A 207 12.93 -11.94 -24.81
CA ARG A 207 13.91 -13.00 -25.06
C ARG A 207 13.75 -13.59 -26.46
N ALA A 208 12.52 -13.79 -26.91
CA ALA A 208 12.22 -14.32 -28.24
C ALA A 208 12.63 -13.35 -29.35
N ARG A 209 12.44 -12.04 -29.13
CA ARG A 209 12.80 -11.01 -30.10
C ARG A 209 13.29 -9.72 -29.42
N PRO A 210 14.56 -9.35 -29.62
CA PRO A 210 15.05 -8.03 -29.24
C PRO A 210 14.24 -6.92 -29.90
N GLN A 211 13.78 -5.94 -29.12
CA GLN A 211 12.90 -4.87 -29.57
C GLN A 211 12.95 -3.65 -28.65
N PRO A 212 12.45 -2.47 -29.07
CA PRO A 212 12.27 -1.32 -28.20
C PRO A 212 11.26 -1.59 -27.08
N TRP A 213 11.40 -0.91 -25.94
CA TRP A 213 10.50 -1.10 -24.80
C TRP A 213 9.06 -0.69 -25.11
N GLU A 214 8.84 0.26 -26.02
CA GLU A 214 7.53 0.72 -26.45
C GLU A 214 6.75 -0.42 -27.13
N SER A 215 7.45 -1.31 -27.84
CA SER A 215 6.84 -2.48 -28.48
C SER A 215 6.32 -3.49 -27.45
N LEU A 216 6.91 -3.53 -26.25
CA LEU A 216 6.45 -4.40 -25.17
C LEU A 216 5.12 -3.91 -24.58
N ILE A 217 4.86 -2.59 -24.58
CA ILE A 217 3.57 -2.04 -24.15
C ILE A 217 2.45 -2.48 -25.11
N ALA A 218 2.74 -2.52 -26.41
CA ALA A 218 1.77 -2.94 -27.43
C ALA A 218 1.32 -4.40 -27.30
N THR A 219 2.05 -5.23 -26.53
CA THR A 219 1.65 -6.63 -26.27
C THR A 219 0.41 -6.74 -25.38
N GLY A 220 0.11 -5.72 -24.57
CA GLY A 220 -1.02 -5.72 -23.64
C GLY A 220 -0.91 -6.75 -22.50
N LEU A 221 0.26 -7.36 -22.28
CA LEU A 221 0.49 -8.35 -21.22
C LEU A 221 0.55 -7.73 -19.82
N LEU A 222 0.98 -6.47 -19.72
CA LEU A 222 1.02 -5.70 -18.48
C LEU A 222 0.51 -4.26 -18.73
N PRO A 223 0.00 -3.57 -17.69
CA PRO A 223 -0.27 -2.14 -17.77
C PRO A 223 0.98 -1.36 -18.21
N PRO A 224 0.84 -0.28 -19.03
CA PRO A 224 1.98 0.46 -19.56
C PRO A 224 2.98 0.92 -18.49
N GLU A 225 2.49 1.41 -17.36
CA GLU A 225 3.34 1.84 -16.23
C GLU A 225 4.19 0.70 -15.65
N GLN A 226 3.64 -0.52 -15.59
CA GLN A 226 4.38 -1.68 -15.07
C GLN A 226 5.42 -2.19 -16.06
N VAL A 227 5.17 -2.10 -17.37
CA VAL A 227 6.19 -2.36 -18.39
C VAL A 227 7.35 -1.35 -18.23
N ARG A 228 7.04 -0.06 -18.09
CA ARG A 228 8.04 1.00 -17.89
C ARG A 228 8.91 0.73 -16.66
N ARG A 229 8.28 0.43 -15.51
CA ARG A 229 8.96 0.10 -14.26
C ARG A 229 9.79 -1.18 -14.34
N LEU A 230 9.30 -2.21 -15.02
CA LEU A 230 10.03 -3.48 -15.24
C LEU A 230 11.29 -3.25 -16.07
N ILE A 231 11.17 -2.50 -17.18
CA ILE A 231 12.31 -2.17 -18.03
C ILE A 231 13.31 -1.28 -17.30
N TYR A 232 12.84 -0.27 -16.56
CA TYR A 232 13.68 0.53 -15.68
C TYR A 232 14.45 -0.34 -14.69
N MET A 233 13.77 -1.26 -13.99
CA MET A 233 14.38 -2.15 -13.01
C MET A 233 15.47 -3.03 -13.64
N LEU A 234 15.20 -3.64 -14.80
CA LEU A 234 16.17 -4.47 -15.51
C LEU A 234 17.34 -3.66 -16.06
N PHE A 235 17.10 -2.40 -16.43
CA PHE A 235 18.13 -1.49 -16.89
C PHE A 235 19.09 -1.09 -15.75
N ILE A 236 18.56 -0.61 -14.62
CA ILE A 236 19.41 -0.18 -13.48
C ILE A 236 20.14 -1.34 -12.81
N SER A 237 19.61 -2.56 -12.92
CA SER A 237 20.24 -3.79 -12.43
C SER A 237 21.14 -4.47 -13.48
N ARG A 238 21.37 -3.85 -14.65
CA ARG A 238 22.21 -4.37 -15.75
C ARG A 238 21.81 -5.75 -16.29
N HIS A 239 20.52 -6.06 -16.27
CA HIS A 239 19.97 -7.27 -16.89
C HIS A 239 19.55 -7.06 -18.36
N LEU A 240 19.72 -5.83 -18.88
CA LEU A 240 19.46 -5.48 -20.28
C LEU A 240 20.74 -5.07 -21.02
N ASP A 241 20.91 -5.64 -22.20
CA ASP A 241 21.83 -5.17 -23.22
C ASP A 241 21.10 -4.17 -24.14
N VAL A 242 21.73 -3.02 -24.35
CA VAL A 242 21.19 -1.96 -25.22
C VAL A 242 21.94 -1.96 -26.54
N GLY A 243 21.30 -2.45 -27.60
CA GLY A 243 21.88 -2.54 -28.95
C GLY A 243 21.86 -1.21 -29.71
N GLY A 244 22.85 -1.01 -30.59
CA GLY A 244 23.02 0.21 -31.40
C GLY A 244 22.54 0.09 -32.85
N ARG A 245 21.31 0.57 -33.11
CA ARG A 245 20.87 1.48 -34.21
C ARG A 245 19.33 1.40 -34.34
N PRO A 246 18.63 2.52 -34.60
CA PRO A 246 17.20 2.49 -34.89
C PRO A 246 16.95 1.77 -36.22
N ILE A 247 15.95 0.89 -36.27
CA ILE A 247 15.40 0.42 -37.54
C ILE A 247 14.56 1.57 -38.11
N VAL A 248 15.14 2.35 -39.03
CA VAL A 248 14.36 3.23 -39.90
C VAL A 248 13.64 2.32 -40.92
N PRO A 249 12.33 2.50 -41.18
CA PRO A 249 11.67 1.77 -42.26
C PRO A 249 12.39 2.04 -43.58
N ALA A 250 12.79 0.98 -44.28
CA ALA A 250 13.53 1.09 -45.53
C ALA A 250 12.71 1.83 -46.59
N GLU A 251 13.04 3.10 -46.81
CA GLU A 251 12.61 3.89 -47.94
C GLU A 251 13.42 3.47 -49.18
N VAL A 252 12.70 3.40 -50.30
CA VAL A 252 13.15 2.86 -51.59
C VAL A 252 14.13 3.81 -52.27
N ALA A 253 15.31 3.34 -52.69
CA ALA A 253 16.03 3.66 -53.94
C ALA A 253 17.49 3.15 -53.91
N PRO A 254 18.25 3.17 -55.04
CA PRO A 254 18.03 2.40 -56.25
C PRO A 254 19.22 1.47 -56.55
N SER A 255 19.00 0.55 -57.48
CA SER A 255 19.96 -0.42 -58.00
C SER A 255 21.15 0.22 -58.75
N SER A 256 22.37 -0.23 -58.44
CA SER A 256 23.48 -0.25 -59.40
C SER A 256 24.49 -1.37 -59.10
N ARG A 257 24.50 -2.36 -60.03
CA ARG A 257 25.64 -3.05 -60.70
C ARG A 257 26.98 -3.12 -59.93
N ARG A 258 27.81 -4.17 -59.98
CA ARG A 258 28.03 -5.45 -60.70
C ARG A 258 29.16 -6.06 -59.82
N GLY A 259 29.23 -7.34 -59.53
CA GLY A 259 29.36 -8.46 -60.44
C GLY A 259 30.30 -9.48 -59.78
N GLU A 260 30.06 -10.76 -60.07
CA GLU A 260 31.02 -11.88 -60.20
C GLU A 260 30.35 -13.18 -59.75
N HIS A 261 29.82 -13.88 -60.76
CA HIS A 261 29.32 -15.24 -60.67
C HIS A 261 30.48 -16.23 -60.90
N ARG A 262 30.62 -17.21 -60.00
CA ARG A 262 31.29 -18.49 -60.27
C ARG A 262 30.24 -19.61 -60.16
N PRO A 263 30.11 -20.52 -61.15
CA PRO A 263 29.06 -21.53 -61.13
C PRO A 263 29.52 -22.84 -60.45
N LEU A 264 28.59 -23.51 -59.77
CA LEU A 264 28.69 -24.92 -59.36
C LEU A 264 27.52 -25.72 -59.98
N PRO A 265 27.70 -27.03 -60.21
CA PRO A 265 26.93 -27.79 -61.20
C PRO A 265 25.56 -28.25 -60.70
N ARG A 266 24.61 -28.34 -61.65
CA ARG A 266 23.25 -28.83 -61.46
C ARG A 266 23.22 -30.37 -61.38
N ARG A 267 22.43 -30.90 -60.44
CA ARG A 267 21.86 -32.25 -60.50
C ARG A 267 20.33 -32.17 -60.66
N PRO A 268 19.68 -33.22 -61.18
CA PRO A 268 18.47 -33.11 -61.98
C PRO A 268 17.18 -32.96 -61.15
N ARG A 269 16.20 -32.32 -61.81
CA ARG A 269 14.83 -32.12 -61.35
C ARG A 269 14.11 -33.45 -61.17
N SER A 270 13.51 -33.65 -60.01
CA SER A 270 12.32 -34.47 -59.82
C SER A 270 11.10 -33.55 -59.80
N GLU A 271 10.10 -33.89 -60.60
CA GLU A 271 8.83 -33.18 -60.74
C GLU A 271 8.01 -33.16 -59.43
N PRO A 272 7.15 -32.15 -59.24
CA PRO A 272 6.38 -31.97 -58.02
C PRO A 272 5.16 -32.89 -57.96
N SER A 273 5.07 -33.70 -56.92
CA SER A 273 3.81 -34.32 -56.49
C SER A 273 2.92 -33.29 -55.77
N ALA A 274 1.62 -33.45 -55.99
CA ALA A 274 0.53 -32.54 -55.65
C ALA A 274 0.50 -32.03 -54.19
N PRO A 275 0.04 -30.79 -53.95
CA PRO A 275 -0.25 -30.30 -52.62
C PRO A 275 -1.55 -30.92 -52.08
N SER A 276 -1.47 -31.51 -50.89
CA SER A 276 -2.59 -31.84 -50.02
C SER A 276 -3.42 -30.57 -49.76
N VAL A 277 -4.69 -30.63 -50.15
CA VAL A 277 -5.71 -29.60 -49.92
C VAL A 277 -5.97 -29.50 -48.41
N GLY A 278 -5.41 -28.48 -47.76
CA GLY A 278 -5.94 -27.95 -46.50
C GLY A 278 -7.20 -27.11 -46.78
N PRO A 279 -8.14 -27.01 -45.83
CA PRO A 279 -9.40 -26.30 -46.06
C PRO A 279 -9.14 -24.82 -46.38
N PRO A 280 -9.99 -24.19 -47.22
CA PRO A 280 -9.75 -22.84 -47.70
C PRO A 280 -9.74 -21.83 -46.54
N ARG A 281 -8.69 -21.01 -46.50
CA ARG A 281 -8.71 -19.73 -45.79
C ARG A 281 -9.87 -18.91 -46.34
N ALA A 282 -10.85 -18.67 -45.47
CA ALA A 282 -11.93 -17.74 -45.72
C ALA A 282 -11.36 -16.33 -46.00
N PRO A 283 -12.03 -15.54 -46.85
CA PRO A 283 -11.63 -14.16 -47.14
C PRO A 283 -11.66 -13.34 -45.86
N MET A 284 -10.78 -12.34 -45.76
CA MET A 284 -10.94 -11.24 -44.81
C MET A 284 -12.22 -10.47 -45.18
N GLY A 285 -13.35 -10.98 -44.72
CA GLY A 285 -14.58 -10.24 -44.54
C GLY A 285 -14.55 -9.56 -43.18
N SER A 286 -15.02 -8.30 -43.16
CA SER A 286 -15.55 -7.56 -42.01
C SER A 286 -15.58 -8.31 -40.68
N PHE A 287 -14.91 -7.78 -39.65
CA PHE A 287 -15.13 -8.19 -38.26
C PHE A 287 -16.64 -8.20 -37.96
N PRO A 288 -17.27 -9.35 -37.68
CA PRO A 288 -18.55 -9.37 -37.04
C PRO A 288 -18.29 -9.14 -35.54
N GLY A 289 -18.83 -8.08 -34.94
CA GLY A 289 -18.94 -8.03 -33.48
C GLY A 289 -18.84 -6.69 -32.75
N VAL A 290 -18.61 -5.55 -33.43
CA VAL A 290 -18.69 -4.25 -32.73
C VAL A 290 -20.13 -3.97 -32.30
N ASP A 291 -21.10 -4.28 -33.18
CA ASP A 291 -22.54 -4.12 -32.89
C ASP A 291 -23.01 -5.08 -31.77
N VAL A 292 -22.50 -6.31 -31.73
CA VAL A 292 -22.90 -7.33 -30.73
C VAL A 292 -22.37 -6.98 -29.34
N VAL A 293 -21.13 -6.48 -29.23
CA VAL A 293 -20.56 -6.05 -27.93
C VAL A 293 -21.22 -4.75 -27.46
N ALA A 294 -21.61 -3.87 -28.38
CA ALA A 294 -22.35 -2.65 -28.06
C ALA A 294 -23.77 -2.97 -27.54
N GLU A 295 -24.49 -3.90 -28.16
CA GLU A 295 -25.81 -4.37 -27.69
C GLU A 295 -25.73 -5.09 -26.33
N GLU A 296 -24.74 -5.96 -26.14
CA GLU A 296 -24.52 -6.69 -24.87
C GLU A 296 -24.11 -5.73 -23.74
N LEU A 297 -23.28 -4.74 -24.04
CA LEU A 297 -22.91 -3.69 -23.09
C LEU A 297 -24.10 -2.81 -22.73
N GLU A 298 -24.96 -2.49 -23.70
CA GLU A 298 -26.18 -1.71 -23.47
C GLU A 298 -27.15 -2.48 -22.55
N GLN A 299 -27.32 -3.78 -22.78
CA GLN A 299 -28.13 -4.63 -21.92
C GLN A 299 -27.56 -4.67 -20.50
N ARG A 300 -26.27 -4.96 -20.34
CA ARG A 300 -25.62 -4.95 -19.02
C ARG A 300 -25.71 -3.60 -18.35
N PHE A 301 -25.55 -2.49 -19.07
CA PHE A 301 -25.66 -1.14 -18.50
C PHE A 301 -27.05 -0.87 -17.90
N ARG A 302 -28.11 -1.43 -18.48
CA ARG A 302 -29.49 -1.32 -17.95
C ARG A 302 -29.72 -2.19 -16.71
N GLU A 303 -29.08 -3.36 -16.65
CA GLU A 303 -29.34 -4.37 -15.63
C GLU A 303 -28.35 -4.31 -14.44
N VAL A 304 -27.16 -3.74 -14.61
CA VAL A 304 -26.05 -3.82 -13.63
C VAL A 304 -26.34 -3.18 -12.26
N ASP A 305 -27.28 -2.24 -12.21
CA ASP A 305 -27.73 -1.65 -10.95
C ASP A 305 -28.74 -2.53 -10.21
N GLN A 306 -29.44 -3.43 -10.94
CA GLN A 306 -30.46 -4.34 -10.41
C GLN A 306 -29.92 -5.74 -10.09
N GLN A 307 -28.70 -6.05 -10.53
CA GLN A 307 -28.06 -7.35 -10.31
C GLN A 307 -27.28 -7.39 -8.99
N ASN A 308 -27.30 -8.54 -8.31
CA ASN A 308 -26.44 -8.82 -7.17
C ASN A 308 -25.00 -9.13 -7.62
N TYR A 309 -24.02 -9.18 -6.71
CA TYR A 309 -22.61 -9.36 -7.09
C TYR A 309 -22.31 -10.73 -7.72
N TYR A 310 -23.07 -11.77 -7.37
CA TYR A 310 -22.97 -13.08 -7.99
C TYR A 310 -23.49 -13.03 -9.44
N GLU A 311 -24.62 -12.35 -9.67
CA GLU A 311 -25.23 -12.13 -10.99
C GLU A 311 -24.37 -11.22 -11.88
N ILE A 312 -23.80 -10.14 -11.33
CA ILE A 312 -22.91 -9.21 -12.04
C ILE A 312 -21.70 -9.97 -12.60
N LEU A 313 -21.10 -10.85 -11.79
CA LEU A 313 -20.00 -11.71 -12.21
C LEU A 313 -20.47 -12.95 -13.01
N GLY A 314 -21.74 -13.30 -12.97
CA GLY A 314 -22.28 -14.49 -13.62
C GLY A 314 -21.78 -15.79 -12.98
N VAL A 315 -21.61 -15.80 -11.65
CA VAL A 315 -21.10 -16.96 -10.88
C VAL A 315 -22.13 -17.43 -9.86
N ASP A 316 -22.07 -18.72 -9.53
CA ASP A 316 -22.93 -19.31 -8.50
C ASP A 316 -22.56 -18.77 -7.10
N PRO A 317 -23.53 -18.61 -6.16
CA PRO A 317 -23.24 -18.26 -4.77
C PRO A 317 -22.22 -19.19 -4.08
N GLU A 318 -22.12 -20.45 -4.49
CA GLU A 318 -21.17 -21.46 -4.00
C GLU A 318 -19.88 -21.53 -4.86
N ALA A 319 -19.67 -20.58 -5.78
CA ALA A 319 -18.49 -20.57 -6.64
C ALA A 319 -17.17 -20.47 -5.85
N SER A 320 -16.17 -21.24 -6.23
CA SER A 320 -14.82 -21.15 -5.67
C SER A 320 -14.17 -19.80 -5.99
N SER A 321 -13.20 -19.36 -5.18
CA SER A 321 -12.45 -18.12 -5.41
C SER A 321 -11.77 -18.09 -6.79
N ALA A 322 -11.35 -19.25 -7.30
CA ALA A 322 -10.82 -19.40 -8.65
C ALA A 322 -11.87 -19.13 -9.76
N GLN A 323 -13.13 -19.54 -9.55
CA GLN A 323 -14.23 -19.28 -10.49
C GLN A 323 -14.63 -17.79 -10.48
N ILE A 324 -14.67 -17.16 -9.31
CA ILE A 324 -14.94 -15.72 -9.14
C ILE A 324 -13.86 -14.89 -9.86
N GLN A 325 -12.59 -15.24 -9.63
CA GLN A 325 -11.45 -14.60 -10.28
C GLN A 325 -11.48 -14.80 -11.81
N GLY A 326 -11.77 -16.02 -12.27
CA GLY A 326 -11.91 -16.33 -13.69
C GLY A 326 -13.03 -15.55 -14.37
N ALA A 327 -14.19 -15.44 -13.73
CA ALA A 327 -15.32 -14.68 -14.24
C ALA A 327 -15.03 -13.17 -14.34
N PHE A 328 -14.40 -12.60 -13.30
CA PHE A 328 -13.93 -11.22 -13.32
C PHE A 328 -12.99 -10.95 -14.50
N PHE A 329 -12.00 -11.82 -14.75
CA PHE A 329 -11.07 -11.64 -15.87
C PHE A 329 -11.76 -11.70 -17.24
N GLN A 330 -12.75 -12.59 -17.42
CA GLN A 330 -13.51 -12.67 -18.66
C GLN A 330 -14.33 -11.40 -18.90
N LEU A 331 -15.01 -10.90 -17.88
CA LEU A 331 -15.83 -9.69 -17.95
C LEU A 331 -14.97 -8.43 -18.12
N ALA A 332 -13.85 -8.34 -17.40
CA ALA A 332 -12.88 -7.26 -17.55
C ALA A 332 -12.32 -7.24 -18.98
N LYS A 333 -11.97 -8.39 -19.54
CA LYS A 333 -11.50 -8.48 -20.94
C LYS A 333 -12.59 -8.06 -21.94
N ARG A 334 -13.88 -8.20 -21.63
CA ARG A 334 -14.98 -7.92 -22.57
C ARG A 334 -15.52 -6.50 -22.46
N PHE A 335 -15.57 -5.93 -21.26
CA PHE A 335 -16.20 -4.64 -20.97
C PHE A 335 -15.25 -3.52 -20.52
N HIS A 336 -13.93 -3.70 -20.67
CA HIS A 336 -12.98 -2.62 -20.36
C HIS A 336 -13.19 -1.40 -21.27
N PRO A 337 -13.30 -0.17 -20.73
CA PRO A 337 -13.56 1.03 -21.52
C PRO A 337 -12.47 1.34 -22.55
N ASP A 338 -11.24 0.84 -22.36
CA ASP A 338 -10.12 1.05 -23.30
C ASP A 338 -10.18 0.18 -24.56
N LYS A 339 -11.07 -0.80 -24.61
CA LYS A 339 -11.29 -1.61 -25.82
C LYS A 339 -12.24 -0.97 -26.81
N LEU A 340 -12.94 0.09 -26.40
CA LEU A 340 -13.89 0.81 -27.23
C LEU A 340 -13.20 1.97 -27.96
N PRO A 341 -13.58 2.27 -29.21
CA PRO A 341 -13.03 3.40 -29.97
C PRO A 341 -13.14 4.72 -29.20
N ALA A 342 -12.11 5.57 -29.28
CA ALA A 342 -12.10 6.88 -28.61
C ALA A 342 -13.22 7.83 -29.08
N ALA A 343 -13.77 7.58 -30.27
CA ALA A 343 -14.88 8.34 -30.84
C ALA A 343 -16.24 8.05 -30.17
N GLU A 344 -16.40 6.91 -29.49
CA GLU A 344 -17.67 6.48 -28.90
C GLU A 344 -17.75 6.82 -27.41
N LEU A 345 -17.78 8.13 -27.12
CA LEU A 345 -17.72 8.66 -25.76
C LEU A 345 -18.85 8.11 -24.86
N GLU A 346 -20.08 7.99 -25.37
CA GLU A 346 -21.21 7.47 -24.60
C GLU A 346 -21.09 5.97 -24.31
N LEU A 347 -20.60 5.19 -25.27
CA LEU A 347 -20.37 3.76 -25.05
C LEU A 347 -19.25 3.52 -24.04
N ARG A 348 -18.18 4.34 -24.07
CA ARG A 348 -17.10 4.32 -23.05
C ARG A 348 -17.59 4.70 -21.65
N LYS A 349 -18.49 5.68 -21.53
CA LYS A 349 -19.14 6.00 -20.24
C LYS A 349 -19.96 4.82 -19.71
N ARG A 350 -20.74 4.16 -20.57
CA ARG A 350 -21.52 2.96 -20.20
C ARG A 350 -20.62 1.79 -19.79
N ALA A 351 -19.57 1.50 -20.56
CA ALA A 351 -18.55 0.51 -20.22
C ALA A 351 -17.85 0.83 -18.90
N SER A 352 -17.55 2.10 -18.63
CA SER A 352 -16.92 2.51 -17.37
C SER A 352 -17.82 2.22 -16.17
N LYS A 353 -19.13 2.47 -16.28
CA LYS A 353 -20.10 2.16 -15.23
C LYS A 353 -20.22 0.64 -14.99
N VAL A 354 -20.39 -0.12 -16.07
CA VAL A 354 -20.49 -1.60 -16.00
C VAL A 354 -19.21 -2.20 -15.42
N PHE A 355 -18.05 -1.74 -15.87
CA PHE A 355 -16.75 -2.20 -15.38
C PHE A 355 -16.50 -1.85 -13.91
N ALA A 356 -16.93 -0.67 -13.45
CA ALA A 356 -16.86 -0.28 -12.04
C ALA A 356 -17.65 -1.27 -11.15
N ARG A 357 -18.86 -1.63 -11.57
CA ARG A 357 -19.71 -2.60 -10.85
C ARG A 357 -19.14 -4.01 -10.86
N ILE A 358 -18.57 -4.46 -11.97
CA ILE A 358 -17.85 -5.75 -12.06
C ILE A 358 -16.65 -5.78 -11.09
N SER A 359 -15.92 -4.67 -11.01
CA SER A 359 -14.75 -4.54 -10.12
C SER A 359 -15.15 -4.53 -8.65
N GLU A 360 -16.24 -3.85 -8.32
CA GLU A 360 -16.84 -3.82 -6.99
C GLU A 360 -17.30 -5.21 -6.55
N ALA A 361 -18.03 -5.92 -7.41
CA ALA A 361 -18.50 -7.29 -7.17
C ALA A 361 -17.32 -8.24 -6.90
N HIS A 362 -16.25 -8.16 -7.70
CA HIS A 362 -15.05 -8.94 -7.48
C HIS A 362 -14.37 -8.59 -6.14
N GLN A 363 -14.24 -7.31 -5.79
CA GLN A 363 -13.60 -6.90 -4.54
C GLN A 363 -14.31 -7.45 -3.29
N VAL A 364 -15.65 -7.52 -3.31
CA VAL A 364 -16.45 -8.07 -2.20
C VAL A 364 -16.41 -9.60 -2.20
N LEU A 365 -16.53 -10.24 -3.36
CA LEU A 365 -16.59 -11.70 -3.46
C LEU A 365 -15.22 -12.40 -3.40
N SER A 366 -14.11 -11.68 -3.63
CA SER A 366 -12.75 -12.22 -3.55
C SER A 366 -12.18 -12.31 -2.13
N ASP A 367 -12.83 -11.64 -1.17
CA ASP A 367 -12.44 -11.61 0.24
C ASP A 367 -13.41 -12.46 1.05
N ASP A 368 -12.89 -13.45 1.77
CA ASP A 368 -13.72 -14.48 2.42
C ASP A 368 -14.61 -13.90 3.55
N GLU A 369 -14.14 -12.89 4.28
CA GLU A 369 -14.92 -12.24 5.34
C GLU A 369 -16.05 -11.40 4.75
N ARG A 370 -15.73 -10.58 3.75
CA ARG A 370 -16.71 -9.72 3.05
C ARG A 370 -17.73 -10.53 2.27
N ARG A 371 -17.31 -11.65 1.66
CA ARG A 371 -18.20 -12.57 0.97
C ARG A 371 -19.16 -13.26 1.95
N ALA A 372 -18.67 -13.68 3.11
CA ALA A 372 -19.50 -14.31 4.14
C ALA A 372 -20.50 -13.33 4.77
N GLU A 373 -20.12 -12.06 4.95
CA GLU A 373 -21.02 -10.99 5.36
C GLU A 373 -22.07 -10.70 4.28
N TYR A 374 -21.65 -10.55 3.03
CA TYR A 374 -22.55 -10.35 1.89
C TYR A 374 -23.52 -11.53 1.69
N GLY A 375 -23.04 -12.76 1.85
CA GLY A 375 -23.88 -13.97 1.76
C GLY A 375 -24.91 -14.07 2.88
N ARG A 376 -24.61 -13.58 4.09
CA ARG A 376 -25.58 -13.47 5.19
C ARG A 376 -26.65 -12.43 4.87
N LEU A 377 -26.25 -11.27 4.35
CA LEU A 377 -27.17 -10.21 3.92
C LEU A 377 -28.15 -10.67 2.82
N ILE A 378 -27.69 -11.49 1.86
CA ILE A 378 -28.57 -12.08 0.84
C ILE A 378 -29.54 -13.10 1.45
N LYS A 379 -29.09 -13.92 2.41
CA LYS A 379 -29.91 -14.96 3.06
C LYS A 379 -30.96 -14.38 4.02
N GLU A 380 -30.71 -13.20 4.59
CA GLU A 380 -31.57 -12.57 5.59
C GLU A 380 -32.74 -11.74 5.00
N GLY A 381 -32.87 -11.58 3.67
CA GLY A 381 -33.98 -10.82 3.10
C GLY A 381 -34.01 -10.66 1.57
N GLY A 382 -33.75 -11.72 0.80
CA GLY A 382 -33.71 -11.64 -0.67
C GLY A 382 -35.04 -11.97 -1.36
N ALA A 383 -35.73 -10.97 -1.92
CA ALA A 383 -36.48 -11.10 -3.19
C ALA A 383 -36.93 -9.79 -3.87
N SER A 384 -36.92 -8.61 -3.23
CA SER A 384 -37.40 -7.37 -3.88
C SER A 384 -36.28 -6.42 -4.34
N PRO A 385 -36.47 -5.65 -5.43
CA PRO A 385 -35.53 -4.60 -5.85
C PRO A 385 -35.25 -3.54 -4.76
N ALA A 386 -36.21 -3.30 -3.86
CA ALA A 386 -36.04 -2.39 -2.73
C ALA A 386 -35.09 -2.94 -1.65
N GLU A 387 -35.12 -4.25 -1.43
CA GLU A 387 -34.22 -4.95 -0.49
C GLU A 387 -32.81 -5.08 -1.08
N GLN A 388 -32.69 -5.28 -2.40
CA GLN A 388 -31.42 -5.25 -3.11
C GLN A 388 -30.75 -3.87 -3.04
N GLU A 389 -31.51 -2.78 -3.20
CA GLU A 389 -31.00 -1.42 -2.99
C GLU A 389 -30.55 -1.20 -1.54
N LYS A 390 -31.27 -1.76 -0.55
CA LYS A 390 -30.84 -1.69 0.86
C LYS A 390 -29.50 -2.39 1.07
N VAL A 391 -29.31 -3.58 0.50
CA VAL A 391 -28.03 -4.30 0.56
C VAL A 391 -26.90 -3.51 -0.13
N GLN A 392 -27.17 -2.91 -1.30
CA GLN A 392 -26.20 -2.06 -1.99
C GLN A 392 -25.88 -0.77 -1.22
N ALA A 393 -26.85 -0.19 -0.53
CA ALA A 393 -26.66 0.99 0.30
C ALA A 393 -25.75 0.67 1.50
N VAL A 394 -25.97 -0.45 2.19
CA VAL A 394 -25.10 -0.92 3.29
C VAL A 394 -23.65 -1.14 2.81
N LEU A 395 -23.47 -1.74 1.64
CA LEU A 395 -22.12 -1.96 1.08
C LEU A 395 -21.42 -0.66 0.68
N ARG A 396 -22.13 0.27 0.05
CA ARG A 396 -21.61 1.62 -0.23
C ARG A 396 -21.27 2.37 1.06
N ALA A 397 -22.09 2.24 2.09
CA ALA A 397 -21.86 2.84 3.40
C ALA A 397 -20.55 2.35 4.01
N ALA A 398 -20.32 1.03 4.02
CA ALA A 398 -19.10 0.43 4.52
C ALA A 398 -17.84 0.90 3.74
N GLN A 399 -17.93 1.00 2.42
CA GLN A 399 -16.84 1.52 1.59
C GLN A 399 -16.54 3.00 1.89
N HIS A 400 -17.58 3.83 1.96
CA HIS A 400 -17.46 5.25 2.32
C HIS A 400 -16.83 5.41 3.70
N PHE A 401 -17.24 4.61 4.68
CA PHE A 401 -16.69 4.61 6.03
C PHE A 401 -15.20 4.25 6.04
N GLN A 402 -14.82 3.15 5.39
CA GLN A 402 -13.42 2.72 5.30
C GLN A 402 -12.53 3.81 4.67
N LYS A 403 -13.01 4.46 3.60
CA LYS A 403 -12.30 5.56 2.94
C LYS A 403 -12.21 6.80 3.84
N ALA A 404 -13.27 7.09 4.60
CA ALA A 404 -13.29 8.18 5.56
C ALA A 404 -12.26 7.98 6.68
N GLU A 405 -12.09 6.76 7.21
CA GLU A 405 -11.05 6.44 8.20
C GLU A 405 -9.63 6.66 7.65
N ILE A 406 -9.38 6.27 6.40
CA ILE A 406 -8.10 6.47 5.73
C ILE A 406 -7.80 7.97 5.59
N LEU A 407 -8.78 8.76 5.14
CA LEU A 407 -8.61 10.20 4.96
C LEU A 407 -8.47 10.93 6.30
N PHE A 408 -9.17 10.48 7.34
CA PHE A 408 -9.00 10.99 8.70
C PHE A 408 -7.56 10.78 9.19
N LYS A 409 -6.98 9.59 8.95
CA LYS A 409 -5.57 9.30 9.26
C LYS A 409 -4.59 10.18 8.47
N LYS A 410 -4.90 10.47 7.21
CA LYS A 410 -4.14 11.41 6.36
C LYS A 410 -4.34 12.89 6.72
N ARG A 411 -5.17 13.20 7.72
CA ARG A 411 -5.54 14.55 8.18
C ARG A 411 -6.34 15.37 7.16
N GLU A 412 -6.98 14.72 6.21
CA GLU A 412 -7.85 15.34 5.21
C GLU A 412 -9.29 15.48 5.76
N MET A 413 -9.46 16.30 6.82
CA MET A 413 -10.67 16.32 7.65
C MET A 413 -11.95 16.64 6.88
N VAL A 414 -11.90 17.55 5.91
CA VAL A 414 -13.07 17.95 5.10
C VAL A 414 -13.58 16.77 4.26
N GLN A 415 -12.67 16.09 3.56
CA GLN A 415 -13.03 14.93 2.73
C GLN A 415 -13.45 13.73 3.59
N ALA A 416 -12.77 13.52 4.72
CA ALA A 416 -13.15 12.49 5.69
C ALA A 416 -14.57 12.72 6.23
N ALA A 417 -14.92 13.97 6.59
CA ALA A 417 -16.26 14.29 7.07
C ALA A 417 -17.33 14.07 5.98
N GLN A 418 -17.05 14.45 4.73
CA GLN A 418 -17.97 14.24 3.61
C GLN A 418 -18.26 12.75 3.38
N LEU A 419 -17.23 11.90 3.41
CA LEU A 419 -17.40 10.46 3.22
C LEU A 419 -18.03 9.78 4.43
N ALA A 420 -17.70 10.20 5.65
CA ALA A 420 -18.37 9.71 6.85
C ALA A 420 -19.86 10.08 6.87
N ARG A 421 -20.22 11.27 6.36
CA ARG A 421 -21.61 11.68 6.19
C ARG A 421 -22.35 10.80 5.19
N ARG A 422 -21.74 10.52 4.04
CA ARG A 422 -22.33 9.61 3.04
C ARG A 422 -22.53 8.21 3.60
N ALA A 423 -21.57 7.68 4.36
CA ALA A 423 -21.73 6.39 5.03
C ALA A 423 -22.95 6.36 5.97
N MET A 424 -23.15 7.43 6.75
CA MET A 424 -24.31 7.56 7.63
C MET A 424 -25.64 7.74 6.87
N GLU A 425 -25.61 8.39 5.69
CA GLU A 425 -26.79 8.57 4.84
C GLU A 425 -27.18 7.28 4.10
N ASP A 426 -26.18 6.51 3.65
CA ASP A 426 -26.36 5.25 2.93
C ASP A 426 -26.81 4.10 3.86
N ASP A 427 -26.35 4.10 5.12
CA ASP A 427 -26.82 3.15 6.15
C ASP A 427 -27.07 3.86 7.49
N PRO A 428 -28.29 4.41 7.68
CA PRO A 428 -28.68 5.08 8.92
C PRO A 428 -28.87 4.13 10.10
N GLU A 429 -28.96 2.81 9.86
CA GLU A 429 -29.15 1.83 10.92
C GLU A 429 -27.85 1.61 11.69
N GLN A 430 -26.70 1.71 11.02
CA GLN A 430 -25.38 1.51 11.63
C GLN A 430 -24.91 2.71 12.46
N VAL A 431 -24.85 2.51 13.78
CA VAL A 431 -24.55 3.58 14.77
C VAL A 431 -23.13 4.12 14.66
N ASP A 432 -22.16 3.26 14.32
CA ASP A 432 -20.75 3.60 14.17
C ASP A 432 -20.51 4.72 13.14
N TYR A 433 -21.29 4.77 12.06
CA TYR A 433 -21.12 5.74 10.99
C TYR A 433 -21.49 7.15 11.45
N GLY A 434 -22.63 7.29 12.12
CA GLY A 434 -23.04 8.55 12.73
C GLY A 434 -22.10 9.02 13.83
N ALA A 435 -21.64 8.08 14.68
CA ALA A 435 -20.69 8.39 15.75
C ALA A 435 -19.32 8.86 15.21
N PHE A 436 -18.82 8.20 14.17
CA PHE A 436 -17.57 8.59 13.52
C PHE A 436 -17.72 9.92 12.76
N HIS A 437 -18.83 10.14 12.05
CA HIS A 437 -19.11 11.43 11.41
C HIS A 437 -19.11 12.57 12.43
N ALA A 438 -19.73 12.39 13.59
CA ALA A 438 -19.70 13.36 14.69
C ALA A 438 -18.26 13.60 15.19
N TRP A 439 -17.48 12.53 15.37
CA TRP A 439 -16.08 12.62 15.77
C TRP A 439 -15.22 13.39 14.76
N VAL A 440 -15.29 13.04 13.47
CA VAL A 440 -14.53 13.70 12.41
C VAL A 440 -14.96 15.16 12.26
N SER A 441 -16.25 15.45 12.32
CA SER A 441 -16.79 16.81 12.26
C SER A 441 -16.23 17.71 13.37
N SER A 442 -15.96 17.16 14.55
CA SER A 442 -15.34 17.90 15.65
C SER A 442 -13.88 18.34 15.37
N HIS A 443 -13.26 17.82 14.31
CA HIS A 443 -11.89 18.17 13.89
C HIS A 443 -11.85 19.17 12.72
N LEU A 444 -13.00 19.53 12.14
CA LEU A 444 -13.08 20.47 11.04
C LEU A 444 -12.56 21.87 11.46
N PRO A 445 -11.81 22.56 10.59
CA PRO A 445 -11.22 23.87 10.91
C PRO A 445 -12.23 24.90 11.43
N GLU A 446 -13.43 24.93 10.86
CA GLU A 446 -14.53 25.84 11.24
C GLU A 446 -15.02 25.64 12.67
N ARG A 447 -14.84 24.44 13.24
CA ARG A 447 -15.21 24.11 14.62
C ARG A 447 -14.04 24.20 15.58
N GLN A 448 -12.82 24.41 15.08
CA GLN A 448 -11.66 24.61 15.93
C GLN A 448 -11.67 26.03 16.49
N GLY A 449 -12.06 26.15 17.77
CA GLY A 449 -12.08 27.42 18.50
C GLY A 449 -13.47 27.92 18.91
N SER A 450 -14.55 27.37 18.34
CA SER A 450 -15.93 27.75 18.73
C SER A 450 -16.35 27.13 20.07
N GLY A 451 -15.78 25.98 20.44
CA GLY A 451 -16.15 25.24 21.66
C GLY A 451 -17.57 24.66 21.63
N GLN A 452 -18.29 24.81 20.52
CA GLN A 452 -19.68 24.38 20.35
C GLN A 452 -19.72 23.00 19.69
N PHE A 453 -19.91 21.98 20.52
CA PHE A 453 -20.04 20.58 20.11
C PHE A 453 -21.37 19.95 20.54
N ASP A 454 -22.35 20.77 20.97
CA ASP A 454 -23.60 20.28 21.58
C ASP A 454 -24.43 19.43 20.60
N ASP A 455 -24.44 19.79 19.32
CA ASP A 455 -25.09 19.02 18.25
C ASP A 455 -24.42 17.65 18.00
N LEU A 456 -23.09 17.61 18.07
CA LEU A 456 -22.30 16.38 17.92
C LEU A 456 -22.44 15.49 19.15
N ILE A 457 -22.46 16.09 20.35
CA ILE A 457 -22.70 15.40 21.62
C ILE A 457 -24.11 14.80 21.62
N ALA A 458 -25.14 15.55 21.23
CA ALA A 458 -26.51 15.03 21.12
C ALA A 458 -26.63 13.87 20.12
N THR A 459 -25.82 13.88 19.05
CA THR A 459 -25.73 12.76 18.11
C THR A 459 -25.09 11.53 18.77
N LEU A 460 -24.01 11.72 19.52
CA LEU A 460 -23.35 10.63 20.25
C LEU A 460 -24.15 10.13 21.45
N ASP A 461 -24.96 10.97 22.09
CA ASP A 461 -25.88 10.54 23.15
C ASP A 461 -26.93 9.57 22.59
N ARG A 462 -27.58 9.93 21.48
CA ARG A 462 -28.50 9.03 20.76
C ARG A 462 -27.81 7.74 20.30
N ALA A 463 -26.56 7.83 19.85
CA ALA A 463 -25.77 6.66 19.45
C ALA A 463 -25.52 5.70 20.63
N VAL A 464 -25.13 6.22 21.79
CA VAL A 464 -24.91 5.41 23.01
C VAL A 464 -26.23 4.89 23.59
N GLU A 465 -27.35 5.60 23.43
CA GLU A 465 -28.68 5.10 23.82
C GLU A 465 -29.10 3.91 22.96
N LYS A 466 -28.84 3.97 21.64
CA LYS A 466 -29.18 2.90 20.70
C LYS A 466 -28.27 1.67 20.88
N GLU A 467 -26.97 1.88 21.09
CA GLU A 467 -26.00 0.80 21.36
C GLU A 467 -25.18 1.08 22.63
N PRO A 468 -25.70 0.71 23.81
CA PRO A 468 -25.05 1.01 25.09
C PRO A 468 -23.67 0.37 25.27
N GLU A 469 -23.40 -0.76 24.63
CA GLU A 469 -22.14 -1.50 24.74
C GLU A 469 -21.10 -1.05 23.70
N ASN A 470 -21.44 -0.11 22.82
CA ASN A 470 -20.52 0.35 21.77
C ASN A 470 -19.40 1.24 22.34
N GLN A 471 -18.20 0.66 22.38
CA GLN A 471 -17.01 1.31 22.96
C GLN A 471 -16.58 2.55 22.16
N ARG A 472 -16.69 2.54 20.82
CA ARG A 472 -16.30 3.68 19.97
C ARG A 472 -17.16 4.90 20.23
N CYS A 473 -18.48 4.70 20.32
CA CYS A 473 -19.44 5.76 20.61
C CYS A 473 -19.13 6.44 21.96
N ARG A 474 -18.91 5.65 23.01
CA ARG A 474 -18.55 6.18 24.34
C ARG A 474 -17.19 6.86 24.37
N TRP A 475 -16.22 6.33 23.62
CA TRP A 475 -14.91 6.97 23.48
C TRP A 475 -15.04 8.36 22.84
N TYR A 476 -15.68 8.46 21.68
CA TYR A 476 -15.87 9.74 20.99
C TYR A 476 -16.65 10.72 21.86
N ARG A 477 -17.71 10.25 22.54
CA ARG A 477 -18.52 11.09 23.42
C ARG A 477 -17.72 11.61 24.62
N GLY A 478 -16.96 10.74 25.29
CA GLY A 478 -16.10 11.12 26.40
C GLY A 478 -15.05 12.15 25.99
N GLN A 479 -14.49 12.02 24.78
CA GLN A 479 -13.54 12.98 24.22
C GLN A 479 -14.20 14.34 23.93
N LEU A 480 -15.43 14.37 23.41
CA LEU A 480 -16.17 15.63 23.22
C LEU A 480 -16.57 16.28 24.54
N TYR A 481 -17.06 15.50 25.52
CA TYR A 481 -17.35 15.99 26.87
C TYR A 481 -16.11 16.64 27.51
N LYS A 482 -14.94 16.03 27.34
CA LYS A 482 -13.67 16.60 27.78
C LYS A 482 -13.35 17.93 27.09
N ARG A 483 -13.61 18.05 25.78
CA ARG A 483 -13.37 19.29 25.01
C ARG A 483 -14.27 20.44 25.43
N VAL A 484 -15.54 20.18 25.78
CA VAL A 484 -16.46 21.21 26.32
C VAL A 484 -16.27 21.47 27.82
N GLY A 485 -15.30 20.80 28.46
CA GLY A 485 -14.98 20.99 29.88
C GLY A 485 -15.83 20.18 30.86
N ASP A 486 -16.77 19.36 30.37
CA ASP A 486 -17.57 18.45 31.20
C ASP A 486 -16.78 17.20 31.59
N THR A 487 -15.83 17.42 32.50
CA THR A 487 -14.94 16.37 32.99
C THR A 487 -15.70 15.26 33.72
N ARG A 488 -16.88 15.56 34.30
CA ARG A 488 -17.67 14.58 35.04
C ARG A 488 -18.25 13.53 34.11
N ARG A 489 -18.92 13.97 33.03
CA ARG A 489 -19.50 13.05 32.05
C ARG A 489 -18.41 12.33 31.25
N ALA A 490 -17.32 13.01 30.90
CA ALA A 490 -16.17 12.39 30.24
C ALA A 490 -15.59 11.21 31.03
N LEU A 491 -15.35 11.40 32.34
CA LEU A 491 -14.80 10.34 33.19
C LEU A 491 -15.74 9.17 33.40
N ARG A 492 -17.05 9.39 33.35
CA ARG A 492 -18.02 8.29 33.42
C ARG A 492 -17.87 7.38 32.20
N ASP A 493 -17.76 7.94 31.00
CA ASP A 493 -17.53 7.16 29.78
C ASP A 493 -16.15 6.48 29.78
N PHE A 494 -15.09 7.18 30.20
CA PHE A 494 -13.75 6.57 30.26
C PHE A 494 -13.62 5.46 31.31
N ARG A 495 -14.25 5.60 32.48
CA ARG A 495 -14.26 4.53 33.49
C ARG A 495 -15.01 3.31 33.02
N TRP A 496 -16.18 3.52 32.42
CA TRP A 496 -16.93 2.43 31.80
C TRP A 496 -16.08 1.70 30.76
N LEU A 497 -15.33 2.43 29.91
CA LEU A 497 -14.44 1.81 28.92
C LEU A 497 -13.31 0.99 29.55
N VAL A 498 -12.74 1.46 30.66
CA VAL A 498 -11.70 0.73 31.40
C VAL A 498 -12.28 -0.51 32.07
N ASP A 499 -13.49 -0.43 32.60
CA ASP A 499 -14.17 -1.56 33.26
C ASP A 499 -14.50 -2.67 32.24
N GLN A 500 -14.99 -2.30 31.04
CA GLN A 500 -15.29 -3.26 29.97
C GLN A 500 -14.05 -3.76 29.24
N ASN A 501 -13.01 -2.93 29.12
CA ASN A 501 -11.77 -3.29 28.44
C ASN A 501 -10.56 -2.72 29.20
N PRO A 502 -9.97 -3.50 30.14
CA PRO A 502 -8.81 -3.09 30.91
C PRO A 502 -7.58 -2.72 30.08
N ASN A 503 -7.52 -3.15 28.82
CA ASN A 503 -6.43 -2.86 27.88
C ASN A 503 -6.66 -1.60 27.05
N HIS A 504 -7.75 -0.84 27.26
CA HIS A 504 -8.00 0.42 26.59
C HIS A 504 -7.08 1.54 27.13
N VAL A 505 -5.83 1.55 26.67
CA VAL A 505 -4.73 2.40 27.19
C VAL A 505 -5.09 3.89 27.26
N ASP A 506 -5.78 4.42 26.26
CA ASP A 506 -6.11 5.84 26.22
C ASP A 506 -7.16 6.25 27.27
N ALA A 507 -8.23 5.48 27.44
CA ALA A 507 -9.23 5.70 28.49
C ALA A 507 -8.60 5.54 29.89
N LEU A 508 -7.76 4.52 30.09
CA LEU A 508 -7.04 4.31 31.34
C LEU A 508 -6.14 5.51 31.69
N ARG A 509 -5.45 6.08 30.69
CA ARG A 509 -4.64 7.28 30.86
C ARG A 509 -5.48 8.47 31.32
N GLU A 510 -6.65 8.70 30.70
CA GLU A 510 -7.53 9.81 31.05
C GLU A 510 -8.07 9.70 32.48
N VAL A 511 -8.50 8.50 32.89
CA VAL A 511 -8.95 8.24 34.27
C VAL A 511 -7.82 8.49 35.27
N ARG A 512 -6.63 7.96 35.01
CA ARG A 512 -5.46 8.15 35.88
C ARG A 512 -5.07 9.62 36.04
N LEU A 513 -5.06 10.38 34.94
CA LEU A 513 -4.76 11.82 34.97
C LEU A 513 -5.78 12.60 35.81
N ALA A 514 -7.06 12.24 35.74
CA ALA A 514 -8.08 12.86 36.56
C ALA A 514 -7.96 12.51 38.05
N ASP A 515 -7.68 11.25 38.38
CA ASP A 515 -7.49 10.81 39.77
C ASP A 515 -6.24 11.45 40.38
N MET A 516 -5.15 11.57 39.62
CA MET A 516 -3.95 12.31 40.04
C MET A 516 -4.29 13.78 40.35
N ARG A 517 -5.04 14.47 39.46
CA ARG A 517 -5.46 15.87 39.68
C ARG A 517 -6.36 16.04 40.91
N ARG A 518 -7.20 15.04 41.22
CA ARG A 518 -7.99 15.04 42.47
C ARG A 518 -7.08 14.92 43.69
N GLN A 519 -6.13 13.98 43.67
CA GLN A 519 -5.15 13.80 44.75
C GLN A 519 -4.29 15.05 45.00
N THR A 520 -3.88 15.75 43.94
CA THR A 520 -3.11 17.01 44.06
C THR A 520 -3.94 18.16 44.61
N ARG A 521 -5.25 18.23 44.29
CA ARG A 521 -6.17 19.24 44.86
C ARG A 521 -6.48 18.97 46.33
N THR A 522 -6.58 17.69 46.73
CA THR A 522 -6.75 17.31 48.14
C THR A 522 -5.47 17.51 48.96
N SER A 523 -4.28 17.43 48.36
CA SER A 523 -3.01 17.70 49.05
C SER A 523 -2.72 19.21 49.17
N THR A 524 -3.03 20.01 48.14
CA THR A 524 -2.86 21.48 48.17
C THR A 524 -3.92 22.19 49.01
N GLY A 525 -5.11 21.61 49.21
CA GLY A 525 -6.11 22.12 50.15
C GLY A 525 -5.74 21.97 51.64
N ARG A 526 -4.60 21.32 51.96
CA ARG A 526 -4.13 21.11 53.33
C ARG A 526 -2.87 21.88 53.70
N THR A 527 -2.34 22.74 52.82
CA THR A 527 -1.11 23.50 53.10
C THR A 527 -1.18 24.92 52.52
N HIS A 528 -1.67 25.87 53.31
CA HIS A 528 -1.08 27.21 53.56
C HIS A 528 -2.14 28.21 54.04
N THR A 529 -2.24 28.36 55.36
CA THR A 529 -2.18 29.69 55.96
C THR A 529 -0.69 30.13 55.95
N GLY A 530 -0.43 31.41 55.70
CA GLY A 530 0.89 32.00 55.88
C GLY A 530 1.55 32.58 54.63
N ALA A 531 1.16 33.81 54.32
CA ALA A 531 2.02 34.97 54.01
C ALA A 531 3.09 34.89 52.89
N GLY A 532 3.11 35.92 52.03
CA GLY A 532 4.37 36.51 51.57
C GLY A 532 4.53 36.81 50.09
N ARG A 533 3.86 37.87 49.62
CA ARG A 533 4.21 38.76 48.49
C ARG A 533 5.71 38.83 48.11
N ARG A 534 6.05 38.77 46.81
CA ARG A 534 6.52 39.90 45.95
C ARG A 534 6.99 39.44 44.54
N THR A 535 6.40 40.09 43.52
CA THR A 535 6.96 40.69 42.28
C THR A 535 8.50 40.57 42.07
N SER A 536 9.08 40.39 40.89
CA SER A 536 8.86 41.07 39.59
C SER A 536 9.62 40.39 38.40
N GLN A 537 9.19 40.69 37.17
CA GLN A 537 9.77 40.34 35.83
C GLN A 537 10.62 41.55 35.28
N PRO A 538 11.14 41.58 34.03
CA PRO A 538 12.13 40.73 33.33
C PRO A 538 13.26 41.57 32.63
N GLY A 539 14.30 40.92 32.08
CA GLY A 539 15.31 41.56 31.21
C GLY A 539 15.38 40.92 29.83
N LYS A 540 14.98 41.67 28.79
CA LYS A 540 15.16 41.36 27.36
C LYS A 540 16.57 41.74 26.91
N GLY A 541 17.17 40.95 26.01
CA GLY A 541 18.32 41.32 25.20
C GLY A 541 18.30 40.53 23.90
N ALA A 542 17.99 41.21 22.80
CA ALA A 542 18.08 40.69 21.43
C ALA A 542 19.32 41.33 20.77
N SER A 543 20.12 40.54 20.04
CA SER A 543 20.83 41.05 18.85
C SER A 543 21.41 39.93 17.98
N GLN A 544 20.95 39.94 16.73
CA GLN A 544 21.67 39.78 15.46
C GLN A 544 22.35 38.44 15.09
N ALA A 545 21.90 37.96 13.94
CA ALA A 545 22.51 36.97 13.06
C ALA A 545 23.68 37.55 12.23
N PRO A 546 24.49 36.67 11.64
CA PRO A 546 24.84 36.85 10.24
C PRO A 546 24.77 35.56 9.37
N ALA A 547 24.41 35.80 8.10
CA ALA A 547 24.89 35.22 6.84
C ALA A 547 25.01 33.70 6.59
N LYS A 548 24.18 33.26 5.63
CA LYS A 548 24.29 32.19 4.61
C LYS A 548 25.57 31.30 4.60
N ALA A 549 25.35 30.00 4.85
CA ALA A 549 26.18 28.87 4.41
C ALA A 549 25.30 27.87 3.63
N GLY A 550 25.80 27.32 2.52
CA GLY A 550 25.12 26.32 1.69
C GLY A 550 25.37 24.90 2.20
N SER A 551 24.37 24.00 2.11
CA SER A 551 24.47 22.54 2.33
C SER A 551 25.19 22.00 3.60
N ASP A 552 25.63 22.88 4.50
CA ASP A 552 26.58 22.61 5.60
C ASP A 552 25.93 22.13 6.91
N ASP A 553 24.77 21.47 6.86
CA ASP A 553 24.15 20.88 8.07
C ASP A 553 23.37 19.56 7.84
N LEU A 554 23.94 18.62 7.07
CA LEU A 554 23.64 17.18 7.26
C LEU A 554 24.10 16.67 8.67
N GLY A 555 24.35 17.59 9.60
CA GLY A 555 25.73 17.88 10.01
C GLY A 555 25.95 17.92 11.52
N GLN A 556 24.90 17.94 12.34
CA GLN A 556 25.03 17.66 13.79
C GLN A 556 24.05 16.59 14.30
N ILE A 557 23.22 16.03 13.40
CA ILE A 557 21.77 15.85 13.63
C ILE A 557 21.28 14.41 13.52
N TRP A 558 22.09 13.54 12.97
CA TRP A 558 22.07 12.15 13.45
C TRP A 558 22.16 12.11 14.98
N GLY A 559 22.72 13.17 15.60
CA GLY A 559 23.00 13.47 17.00
C GLY A 559 21.92 13.17 18.03
N LYS A 560 21.56 11.90 18.16
CA LYS A 560 22.19 10.95 19.10
C LYS A 560 21.75 9.52 18.76
N LEU A 561 21.52 9.26 17.47
CA LEU A 561 20.95 8.13 16.74
C LEU A 561 19.76 7.35 17.34
N PHE A 562 19.65 7.14 18.66
CA PHE A 562 18.52 6.47 19.35
C PHE A 562 18.46 6.75 20.90
N ARG A 563 18.62 7.99 21.41
CA ARG A 563 18.93 8.18 22.86
C ARG A 563 17.82 7.80 23.90
N ARG A 564 18.16 6.75 24.68
CA ARG A 564 17.91 6.32 26.10
C ARG A 564 16.50 6.03 26.65
N GLY A 565 16.40 4.84 27.26
CA GLY A 565 15.28 4.37 28.07
C GLY A 565 15.02 5.20 29.33
N LYS A 566 13.77 5.15 29.78
CA LYS A 566 13.37 5.67 31.10
C LYS A 566 13.69 4.64 32.17
N ASP A 567 14.32 5.14 33.22
CA ASP A 567 14.78 4.49 34.44
C ASP A 567 13.83 3.40 34.96
N LYS A 568 14.33 2.17 35.03
CA LYS A 568 14.72 1.47 36.27
C LYS A 568 15.42 0.16 35.93
#